data_AF-R5DUS1-F1
#
_entry.id   AF-R5DUS1-F1
#
_cell.length_a   1.000
_cell.length_b   1.000
_cell.length_c   1.000
_cell.angle_alpha   90.00
_cell.angle_beta   90.00
_cell.angle_gamma   90.00
#
_symmetry.space_group_name_H-M   'P 1'
#
loop_
_entity.id
_entity.type
_entity.pdbx_description
1 polymer ?
#
loop_
_entity_poly.entity_id
_entity_poly.type
_entity_poly.pdbx_seq_one_letter_code
_entity_poly.pdbx_strand_id
1 'polypeptide(L)'
;MNTLSAENSLVLIIDIQERLVAALDKDVIVANAVKIASAAKALEIPVLLTEQYPKGLGHTVPQLQEVLPEGSDVVEKTYFNALLEDGMLDKIKSYGKKQIVIFGIETHICVHQTAAALIEAGFDVYVIKDACASRNKYEFKQGIEAMVANGVKTSCNSLKPSHNHGLRLFLRRLAAFTLAEVLITLGIIGVVAALTMPSLVAKYQIKQYETALKEVYSILSNGFKQVMVDTGCPDLECTGIFISAGEGLINNSSDTEFQKNIDVVAKNVFKVVKSYKGDEITPRTIKYLKGDTTAEFGGNSGYEMYLPNGTIVAFQNFGCGEVPNNEGSLKNLCGFISVDLNGEKLPNTMGKDIFALGGLYNNGRIVPNTSLLWAQSKVGVGKGENYTDYWRNNSRLCGKPNVSLKNDTTPEIVGQDCFARVLENNFEIDYLK
;
A
#
# COMPACT_ATOMS: atom_id res chain seq x y z
N MET A 1 13.50 32.23 14.50
CA MET A 1 13.02 30.87 14.19
C MET A 1 13.20 30.05 15.46
N ASN A 2 12.13 29.69 16.18
CA ASN A 2 12.25 28.92 17.42
C ASN A 2 12.45 27.44 17.09
N THR A 3 13.71 27.01 17.10
CA THR A 3 14.11 25.60 16.94
C THR A 3 13.80 24.82 18.21
N LEU A 4 13.38 23.56 18.07
CA LEU A 4 13.17 22.66 19.21
C LEU A 4 14.50 22.40 19.94
N SER A 5 14.53 22.45 21.27
CA SER A 5 15.72 22.10 22.06
C SER A 5 15.36 21.19 23.24
N ALA A 6 16.22 20.19 23.50
CA ALA A 6 16.01 19.24 24.60
C ALA A 6 15.90 19.94 25.96
N GLU A 7 16.76 20.94 26.20
CA GLU A 7 16.82 21.68 27.46
C GLU A 7 15.54 22.49 27.77
N ASN A 8 14.76 22.88 26.76
CA ASN A 8 13.56 23.72 26.91
C ASN A 8 12.26 23.00 26.56
N SER A 9 12.31 21.67 26.37
CA SER A 9 11.16 20.86 25.98
C SER A 9 10.61 20.05 27.16
N LEU A 10 9.29 19.89 27.17
CA LEU A 10 8.54 18.89 27.93
C LEU A 10 7.83 17.98 26.93
N VAL A 11 7.91 16.67 27.14
CA VAL A 11 7.11 15.71 26.37
C VAL A 11 5.80 15.49 27.11
N LEU A 12 4.67 15.73 26.43
CA LEU A 12 3.32 15.54 26.93
C LEU A 12 2.63 14.41 26.16
N ILE A 13 2.41 13.28 26.81
CA ILE A 13 1.77 12.09 26.23
C ILE A 13 0.31 12.06 26.65
N ILE A 14 -0.61 11.97 25.68
CA ILE A 14 -2.05 12.02 25.92
C ILE A 14 -2.68 10.65 25.73
N ASP A 15 -3.12 10.03 26.81
CA ASP A 15 -4.12 8.95 26.86
C ASP A 15 -3.82 7.73 25.96
N ILE A 16 -2.55 7.29 25.88
CA ILE A 16 -2.17 6.06 25.15
C ILE A 16 -2.49 4.82 26.00
N GLN A 17 -3.79 4.57 26.18
CA GLN A 17 -4.34 3.55 27.07
C GLN A 17 -4.80 2.29 26.32
N GLU A 18 -4.82 1.16 27.01
CA GLU A 18 -5.12 -0.18 26.46
C GLU A 18 -6.38 -0.23 25.60
N ARG A 19 -7.53 0.26 26.10
CA ARG A 19 -8.80 0.18 25.34
C ARG A 19 -8.87 1.18 24.20
N LEU A 20 -8.21 2.33 24.32
CA LEU A 20 -8.12 3.31 23.25
C LEU A 20 -7.25 2.77 22.11
N VAL A 21 -6.11 2.16 22.42
CA VAL A 21 -5.25 1.50 21.43
C VAL A 21 -5.97 0.31 20.78
N ALA A 22 -6.67 -0.53 21.56
CA ALA A 22 -7.41 -1.68 21.02
C ALA A 22 -8.55 -1.28 20.07
N ALA A 23 -9.09 -0.07 20.21
CA ALA A 23 -10.12 0.47 19.31
C ALA A 23 -9.54 1.07 18.01
N LEU A 24 -8.22 1.07 17.83
CA LEU A 24 -7.53 1.59 16.65
C LEU A 24 -6.97 0.45 15.80
N ASP A 25 -7.09 0.58 14.48
CA ASP A 25 -6.56 -0.37 13.49
C ASP A 25 -5.03 -0.19 13.27
N LYS A 26 -4.26 0.19 14.31
CA LYS A 26 -2.86 0.66 14.17
C LYS A 26 -1.96 0.38 15.37
N ASP A 27 -1.17 -0.70 15.29
CA ASP A 27 -0.05 -0.97 16.22
C ASP A 27 1.12 0.05 16.13
N VAL A 28 1.12 0.87 15.07
CA VAL A 28 2.21 1.81 14.76
C VAL A 28 2.35 2.95 15.79
N ILE A 29 1.26 3.33 16.45
CA ILE A 29 1.26 4.48 17.39
C ILE A 29 2.04 4.14 18.65
N VAL A 30 1.80 2.94 19.22
CA VAL A 30 2.53 2.47 20.41
C VAL A 30 4.02 2.40 20.11
N ALA A 31 4.39 1.83 18.96
CA ALA A 31 5.79 1.77 18.55
C ALA A 31 6.44 3.15 18.40
N ASN A 32 5.71 4.15 17.91
CA ASN A 32 6.22 5.52 17.80
C ASN A 32 6.28 6.25 19.14
N ALA A 33 5.28 6.07 20.00
CA ALA A 33 5.27 6.59 21.36
C ALA A 33 6.47 6.05 22.16
N VAL A 34 6.72 4.74 22.09
CA VAL A 34 7.88 4.08 22.72
C VAL A 34 9.19 4.68 22.24
N LYS A 35 9.35 4.91 20.93
CA LYS A 35 10.56 5.55 20.38
C LYS A 35 10.76 6.96 20.93
N ILE A 36 9.70 7.76 21.00
CA ILE A 36 9.79 9.15 21.48
C ILE A 36 10.07 9.17 22.99
N ALA A 37 9.43 8.32 23.78
CA ALA A 37 9.68 8.19 25.22
C ALA A 37 11.12 7.73 25.51
N SER A 38 11.62 6.74 24.77
CA SER A 38 13.03 6.30 24.86
C SER A 38 14.00 7.42 24.48
N ALA A 39 13.69 8.21 23.45
CA ALA A 39 14.50 9.36 23.08
C ALA A 39 14.46 10.46 24.16
N ALA A 40 13.30 10.73 24.76
CA ALA A 40 13.17 11.65 25.87
C ALA A 40 14.01 11.20 27.07
N LYS A 41 14.00 9.90 27.39
CA LYS A 41 14.85 9.31 28.43
C LYS A 41 16.34 9.49 28.14
N ALA A 42 16.78 9.19 26.92
CA ALA A 42 18.18 9.34 26.51
C ALA A 42 18.66 10.80 26.48
N LEU A 43 17.75 11.75 26.22
CA LEU A 43 18.02 13.18 26.16
C LEU A 43 17.71 13.92 27.46
N GLU A 44 17.35 13.20 28.53
CA GLU A 44 16.97 13.75 29.83
C GLU A 44 15.84 14.81 29.74
N ILE A 45 14.91 14.61 28.81
CA ILE A 45 13.74 15.47 28.63
C ILE A 45 12.64 14.97 29.56
N PRO A 46 12.03 15.83 30.40
CA PRO A 46 10.94 15.43 31.27
C PRO A 46 9.74 14.94 30.46
N VAL A 47 9.03 13.95 30.99
CA VAL A 47 7.81 13.37 30.42
C VAL A 47 6.67 13.52 31.42
N LEU A 48 5.57 14.08 30.95
CA LEU A 48 4.27 14.12 31.62
C LEU A 48 3.28 13.33 30.77
N LEU A 49 2.54 12.43 31.40
CA LEU A 49 1.55 11.58 30.75
C LEU A 49 0.17 11.78 31.38
N THR A 50 -0.88 11.72 30.56
CA THR A 50 -2.27 11.70 31.03
C THR A 50 -2.96 10.38 30.74
N GLU A 51 -3.89 9.99 31.63
CA GLU A 51 -4.81 8.87 31.42
C GLU A 51 -6.26 9.37 31.54
N GLN A 52 -7.04 9.22 30.47
CA GLN A 52 -8.46 9.53 30.49
C GLN A 52 -9.22 8.38 31.17
N TYR A 53 -9.91 8.66 32.28
CA TYR A 53 -10.80 7.71 32.98
C TYR A 53 -10.28 6.25 32.99
N PRO A 54 -9.12 5.97 33.63
CA PRO A 54 -8.45 4.67 33.51
C PRO A 54 -9.31 3.49 33.99
N LYS A 55 -10.20 3.71 34.96
CA LYS A 55 -11.22 2.72 35.39
C LYS A 55 -12.04 2.16 34.22
N GLY A 56 -12.32 2.98 33.20
CA GLY A 56 -13.10 2.58 32.03
C GLY A 56 -12.30 2.40 30.75
N LEU A 57 -11.11 2.97 30.62
CA LEU A 57 -10.29 2.89 29.40
C LEU A 57 -9.01 2.03 29.55
N GLY A 58 -8.78 1.47 30.74
CA GLY A 58 -7.52 0.79 31.06
C GLY A 58 -6.42 1.79 31.37
N HIS A 59 -5.25 1.28 31.74
CA HIS A 59 -4.08 2.13 31.98
C HIS A 59 -3.27 2.31 30.70
N THR A 60 -2.22 3.12 30.78
CA THR A 60 -1.22 3.28 29.74
C THR A 60 -0.69 1.92 29.32
N VAL A 61 -0.51 1.71 28.01
CA VAL A 61 -0.04 0.43 27.48
C VAL A 61 1.31 0.02 28.10
N PRO A 62 1.50 -1.26 28.47
CA PRO A 62 2.71 -1.71 29.17
C PRO A 62 4.02 -1.37 28.43
N GLN A 63 4.02 -1.48 27.10
CA GLN A 63 5.19 -1.20 26.26
C GLN A 63 5.69 0.23 26.44
N LEU A 64 4.79 1.18 26.68
CA LEU A 64 5.15 2.57 26.92
C LEU A 64 5.63 2.78 28.36
N GLN A 65 4.96 2.17 29.34
CA GLN A 65 5.34 2.27 30.75
C GLN A 65 6.79 1.80 31.00
N GLU A 66 7.23 0.72 30.33
CA GLU A 66 8.59 0.15 30.47
C GLU A 66 9.72 1.11 30.04
N VAL A 67 9.44 2.04 29.13
CA VAL A 67 10.45 2.93 28.54
C VAL A 67 10.38 4.37 29.04
N LEU A 68 9.42 4.70 29.91
CA LEU A 68 9.33 6.03 30.49
C LEU A 68 10.63 6.39 31.26
N PRO A 69 11.06 7.67 31.21
CA PRO A 69 12.07 8.17 32.12
C PRO A 69 11.67 7.93 33.58
N GLU A 70 12.65 7.66 34.44
CA GLU A 70 12.40 7.58 35.88
C GLU A 70 11.87 8.92 36.39
N GLY A 71 10.83 8.87 37.24
CA GLY A 71 10.16 10.07 37.73
C GLY A 71 9.18 10.72 36.74
N SER A 72 8.82 10.04 35.65
CA SER A 72 7.73 10.49 34.78
C SER A 72 6.42 10.58 35.54
N ASP A 73 5.73 11.70 35.40
CA ASP A 73 4.45 11.94 36.05
C ASP A 73 3.30 11.36 35.22
N VAL A 74 2.37 10.67 35.88
CA VAL A 74 1.10 10.21 35.29
C VAL A 74 -0.05 10.92 35.99
N VAL A 75 -0.92 11.57 35.22
CA VAL A 75 -2.08 12.32 35.72
C VAL A 75 -3.35 11.71 35.17
N GLU A 76 -4.22 11.23 36.05
CA GLU A 76 -5.57 10.82 35.67
C GLU A 76 -6.44 12.04 35.39
N LYS A 77 -7.27 11.96 34.35
CA LYS A 77 -8.17 13.04 33.95
C LYS A 77 -9.54 12.56 33.49
N THR A 78 -10.52 13.46 33.59
CA THR A 78 -11.89 13.28 33.09
C THR A 78 -12.26 14.31 32.01
N TYR A 79 -11.62 15.48 31.97
CA TYR A 79 -11.73 16.44 30.89
C TYR A 79 -10.88 16.06 29.68
N PHE A 80 -11.42 16.27 28.49
CA PHE A 80 -10.67 16.05 27.25
C PHE A 80 -9.52 17.04 27.10
N ASN A 81 -9.77 18.32 27.38
CA ASN A 81 -8.71 19.31 27.56
C ASN A 81 -8.02 19.09 28.91
N ALA A 82 -6.78 18.60 28.89
CA ALA A 82 -6.06 18.30 30.12
C ALA A 82 -5.82 19.56 30.99
N LEU A 83 -5.77 20.76 30.41
CA LEU A 83 -5.56 22.00 31.18
C LEU A 83 -6.75 22.40 32.06
N LEU A 84 -7.92 21.77 31.86
CA LEU A 84 -9.08 21.96 32.73
C LEU A 84 -9.01 21.10 34.00
N GLU A 85 -8.07 20.16 34.08
CA GLU A 85 -7.82 19.42 35.31
C GLU A 85 -7.14 20.30 36.34
N ASP A 86 -7.61 20.22 37.59
CA ASP A 86 -7.12 21.03 38.68
C ASP A 86 -5.60 20.84 38.86
N GLY A 87 -4.86 21.95 38.78
CA GLY A 87 -3.41 21.98 38.93
C GLY A 87 -2.58 21.51 37.73
N MET A 88 -3.20 21.07 36.62
CA MET A 88 -2.44 20.59 35.45
C MET A 88 -1.58 21.69 34.83
N LEU A 89 -2.12 22.90 34.67
CA LEU A 89 -1.37 24.03 34.12
C LEU A 89 -0.17 24.40 35.01
N ASP A 90 -0.35 24.40 36.33
CA ASP A 90 0.72 24.71 37.28
C ASP A 90 1.79 23.62 37.30
N LYS A 91 1.39 22.35 37.16
CA LYS A 91 2.30 21.22 36.99
C LYS A 91 3.11 21.32 35.69
N ILE A 92 2.49 21.67 34.57
CA ILE A 92 3.22 21.91 33.31
C ILE A 92 4.22 23.07 33.48
N LYS A 93 3.81 24.15 34.14
CA LYS A 93 4.68 25.30 34.43
C LYS A 93 5.85 24.94 35.36
N SER A 94 5.67 24.01 36.30
CA SER A 94 6.73 23.64 37.25
C SER A 94 7.94 22.97 36.61
N TYR A 95 7.81 22.39 35.41
CA TYR A 95 8.97 21.89 34.65
C TYR A 95 9.86 23.01 34.08
N GLY A 96 9.38 24.26 34.07
CA GLY A 96 10.13 25.40 33.56
C GLY A 96 10.44 25.33 32.06
N LYS A 97 9.64 24.58 31.29
CA LYS A 97 9.83 24.36 29.84
C LYS A 97 8.84 25.18 29.05
N LYS A 98 9.33 25.91 28.04
CA LYS A 98 8.46 26.71 27.15
C LYS A 98 7.90 25.90 25.97
N GLN A 99 8.62 24.86 25.55
CA GLN A 99 8.26 24.04 24.41
C GLN A 99 7.55 22.77 24.88
N ILE A 100 6.40 22.46 24.29
CA ILE A 100 5.63 21.25 24.58
C ILE A 100 5.60 20.37 23.34
N VAL A 101 6.17 19.18 23.46
CA VAL A 101 6.10 18.13 22.43
C VAL A 101 4.93 17.24 22.79
N ILE A 102 3.81 17.37 22.06
CA ILE A 102 2.55 16.69 22.38
C ILE A 102 2.21 15.60 21.36
N PHE A 103 1.73 14.45 21.85
CA PHE A 103 1.15 13.40 21.01
C PHE A 103 0.26 12.45 21.83
N GLY A 104 -0.62 11.70 21.16
CA GLY A 104 -1.50 10.76 21.83
C GLY A 104 -2.83 10.47 21.12
N ILE A 105 -3.82 10.06 21.91
CA ILE A 105 -5.13 9.58 21.43
C ILE A 105 -6.24 10.28 22.25
N GLU A 106 -7.35 10.75 21.69
CA GLU A 106 -7.66 10.90 20.27
C GLU A 106 -7.18 12.26 19.73
N THR A 107 -6.57 12.26 18.53
CA THR A 107 -6.00 13.47 17.88
C THR A 107 -6.97 14.64 17.83
N HIS A 108 -8.21 14.40 17.43
CA HIS A 108 -9.22 15.44 17.22
C HIS A 108 -9.95 15.87 18.49
N ILE A 109 -9.72 15.18 19.61
CA ILE A 109 -10.39 15.43 20.89
C ILE A 109 -9.32 15.86 21.91
N CYS A 110 -8.72 14.90 22.63
CA CYS A 110 -7.84 15.20 23.76
C CYS A 110 -6.57 15.93 23.33
N VAL A 111 -5.94 15.50 22.24
CA VAL A 111 -4.70 16.13 21.76
C VAL A 111 -4.98 17.54 21.25
N HIS A 112 -5.98 17.69 20.38
CA HIS A 112 -6.35 18.99 19.81
C HIS A 112 -6.75 20.02 20.87
N GLN A 113 -7.68 19.67 21.77
CA GLN A 113 -8.16 20.61 22.79
C GLN A 113 -7.05 21.00 23.77
N THR A 114 -6.22 20.05 24.19
CA THR A 114 -5.07 20.32 25.06
C THR A 114 -4.03 21.19 24.36
N ALA A 115 -3.72 20.91 23.08
CA ALA A 115 -2.77 21.71 22.31
C ALA A 115 -3.26 23.15 22.10
N ALA A 116 -4.54 23.36 21.80
CA ALA A 116 -5.13 24.69 21.68
C ALA A 116 -5.02 25.48 22.99
N ALA A 117 -5.40 24.87 24.12
CA ALA A 117 -5.30 25.50 25.43
C ALA A 117 -3.84 25.83 25.82
N LEU A 118 -2.88 25.00 25.42
CA LEU A 118 -1.45 25.27 25.64
C LEU A 118 -0.96 26.47 24.82
N ILE A 119 -1.43 26.63 23.58
CA ILE A 119 -1.14 27.82 22.77
C ILE A 119 -1.73 29.07 23.46
N GLU A 120 -2.98 29.01 23.93
CA GLU A 120 -3.62 30.12 24.65
C GLU A 120 -2.89 30.47 25.95
N ALA A 121 -2.37 29.46 26.66
CA ALA A 121 -1.49 29.64 27.82
C ALA A 121 -0.06 30.12 27.45
N GLY A 122 0.21 30.32 26.16
CA GLY A 122 1.40 30.94 25.61
C GLY A 122 2.57 29.99 25.35
N PHE A 123 2.39 28.66 25.42
CA PHE A 123 3.47 27.69 25.16
C PHE A 123 3.79 27.55 23.65
N ASP A 124 5.01 27.14 23.35
CA ASP A 124 5.41 26.74 22.00
C ASP A 124 5.05 25.25 21.79
N VAL A 125 3.94 24.96 21.11
CA VAL A 125 3.44 23.57 20.97
C VAL A 125 3.88 22.93 19.66
N TYR A 126 4.41 21.71 19.76
CA TYR A 126 4.84 20.87 18.66
C TYR A 126 4.11 19.53 18.70
N VAL A 127 3.27 19.24 17.71
CA VAL A 127 2.55 17.96 17.63
C VAL A 127 3.34 16.93 16.83
N ILE A 128 3.56 15.73 17.40
CA ILE A 128 4.21 14.61 16.69
C ILE A 128 3.15 13.77 15.98
N LYS A 129 2.87 14.09 14.72
CA LYS A 129 1.70 13.59 13.99
C LYS A 129 1.65 12.07 13.86
N ASP A 130 2.81 11.42 13.71
CA ASP A 130 2.94 9.97 13.54
C ASP A 130 2.88 9.20 14.86
N ALA A 131 2.82 9.90 16.00
CA ALA A 131 2.48 9.35 17.32
C ALA A 131 1.08 9.78 17.80
N CYS A 132 0.25 10.31 16.89
CA CYS A 132 -1.15 10.65 17.18
C CYS A 132 -2.11 9.72 16.42
N ALA A 133 -3.32 9.52 16.94
CA ALA A 133 -4.37 8.80 16.20
C ALA A 133 -5.80 9.14 16.60
N SER A 134 -6.72 8.87 15.68
CA SER A 134 -8.17 8.84 15.91
C SER A 134 -8.74 7.62 15.21
N ARG A 135 -9.93 7.19 15.63
CA ARG A 135 -10.59 6.00 15.06
C ARG A 135 -10.89 6.18 13.57
N ASN A 136 -11.36 7.36 13.19
CA ASN A 136 -11.58 7.72 11.79
C ASN A 136 -10.39 8.50 11.21
N LYS A 137 -9.98 8.16 9.98
CA LYS A 137 -8.93 8.89 9.24
C LYS A 137 -9.33 10.35 8.94
N TYR A 138 -10.62 10.61 8.72
CA TYR A 138 -11.14 11.96 8.48
C TYR A 138 -11.01 12.81 9.75
N GLU A 139 -11.44 12.30 10.90
CA GLU A 139 -11.31 12.98 12.20
C GLU A 139 -9.85 13.28 12.53
N PHE A 140 -8.96 12.30 12.34
CA PHE A 140 -7.52 12.50 12.52
C PHE A 140 -7.02 13.69 11.70
N LYS A 141 -7.38 13.75 10.41
CA LYS A 141 -6.97 14.82 9.50
C LYS A 141 -7.50 16.17 9.98
N GLN A 142 -8.79 16.28 10.29
CA GLN A 142 -9.40 17.51 10.77
C GLN A 142 -8.76 17.98 12.09
N GLY A 143 -8.44 17.08 13.01
CA GLY A 143 -7.77 17.41 14.27
C GLY A 143 -6.37 18.01 14.08
N ILE A 144 -5.57 17.45 13.16
CA ILE A 144 -4.25 18.00 12.80
C ILE A 144 -4.40 19.37 12.14
N GLU A 145 -5.30 19.51 11.16
CA GLU A 145 -5.49 20.78 10.45
C GLU A 145 -5.97 21.89 11.39
N ALA A 146 -6.90 21.59 12.31
CA ALA A 146 -7.37 22.54 13.32
C ALA A 146 -6.26 22.94 14.30
N MET A 147 -5.39 22.01 14.72
CA MET A 147 -4.22 22.33 15.55
C MET A 147 -3.27 23.29 14.81
N VAL A 148 -2.98 23.03 13.54
CA VAL A 148 -2.11 23.90 12.71
C VAL A 148 -2.71 25.29 12.57
N ALA A 149 -4.02 25.39 12.32
CA ALA A 149 -4.72 26.66 12.24
C ALA A 149 -4.63 27.46 13.55
N ASN A 150 -4.59 26.78 14.69
CA ASN A 150 -4.40 27.37 16.02
C ASN A 150 -2.93 27.64 16.37
N GLY A 151 -1.99 27.53 15.42
CA GLY A 151 -0.58 27.88 15.63
C GLY A 151 0.31 26.76 16.19
N VAL A 152 -0.21 25.53 16.30
CA VAL A 152 0.59 24.35 16.67
C VAL A 152 1.52 23.97 15.51
N LYS A 153 2.79 23.75 15.82
CA LYS A 153 3.80 23.36 14.83
C LYS A 153 3.77 21.84 14.65
N THR A 154 3.67 21.36 13.40
CA THR A 154 3.69 19.91 13.14
C THR A 154 5.10 19.37 12.97
N SER A 155 5.38 18.24 13.60
CA SER A 155 6.61 17.46 13.42
C SER A 155 6.28 15.96 13.25
N CYS A 156 7.29 15.13 12.99
CA CYS A 156 7.19 13.68 12.91
C CYS A 156 8.42 12.98 13.50
N ASN A 157 8.20 11.80 14.08
CA ASN A 157 9.24 10.88 14.56
C ASN A 157 10.06 10.29 13.42
N SER A 158 9.46 10.21 12.22
CA SER A 158 10.13 9.68 11.04
C SER A 158 11.12 10.68 10.43
N LEU A 159 12.42 10.41 10.60
CA LEU A 159 13.41 10.64 9.53
C LEU A 159 12.99 9.79 8.31
N LYS A 160 11.98 10.24 7.57
CA LYS A 160 11.89 9.83 6.17
C LYS A 160 13.05 10.51 5.44
N PRO A 161 13.74 9.84 4.51
CA PRO A 161 14.71 10.49 3.64
C PRO A 161 13.95 11.45 2.73
N SER A 162 13.74 12.66 3.21
CA SER A 162 13.14 13.77 2.51
C SER A 162 14.10 14.94 2.71
N HIS A 163 14.97 15.05 1.72
CA HIS A 163 15.75 16.23 1.33
C HIS A 163 16.61 16.88 2.44
N ASN A 164 17.89 16.48 2.43
CA ASN A 164 19.08 17.28 2.75
C ASN A 164 18.87 18.60 3.52
N HIS A 165 18.85 18.57 4.86
CA HIS A 165 19.28 19.73 5.66
C HIS A 165 19.66 19.48 7.14
N GLY A 166 19.91 18.23 7.57
CA GLY A 166 20.06 17.90 9.00
C GLY A 166 21.48 17.56 9.51
N LEU A 167 22.50 17.52 8.65
CA LEU A 167 23.81 16.93 9.02
C LEU A 167 24.71 17.84 9.89
N ARG A 168 24.24 19.01 10.35
CA ARG A 168 25.10 20.02 11.01
C ARG A 168 25.02 20.09 12.53
N LEU A 169 24.10 19.38 13.19
CA LEU A 169 23.83 19.56 14.62
C LEU A 169 24.28 18.41 15.53
N PHE A 170 24.71 17.27 14.98
CA PHE A 170 25.02 16.07 15.78
C PHE A 170 26.45 15.98 16.34
N LEU A 171 27.31 16.98 16.07
CA LEU A 171 28.76 16.87 16.31
C LEU A 171 29.32 17.62 17.52
N ARG A 172 28.50 18.09 18.48
CA ARG A 172 29.03 19.01 19.51
C ARG A 172 29.17 18.55 20.95
N ARG A 173 28.65 17.41 21.40
CA ARG A 173 28.88 16.96 22.79
C ARG A 173 28.70 15.46 22.98
N LEU A 174 29.69 14.68 22.58
CA LEU A 174 30.02 13.42 23.28
C LEU A 174 31.55 13.35 23.28
N ALA A 175 32.12 12.84 24.37
CA ALA A 175 33.56 12.56 24.47
C ALA A 175 34.06 11.95 23.16
N ALA A 176 35.18 12.44 22.65
CA ALA A 176 35.68 12.07 21.33
C ALA A 176 35.82 10.55 21.21
N PHE A 177 34.84 9.90 20.57
CA PHE A 177 35.00 8.55 20.05
C PHE A 177 36.24 8.56 19.16
N THR A 178 37.09 7.54 19.31
CA THR A 178 38.29 7.48 18.48
C THR A 178 37.87 7.43 17.01
N LEU A 179 38.66 8.04 16.13
CA LEU A 179 38.41 7.97 14.67
C LEU A 179 38.27 6.51 14.20
N ALA A 180 38.98 5.58 14.87
CA ALA A 180 38.85 4.14 14.65
C ALA A 180 37.44 3.61 14.95
N GLU A 181 36.82 4.02 16.05
CA GLU A 181 35.48 3.56 16.45
C GLU A 181 34.39 4.06 15.49
N VAL A 182 34.51 5.30 15.01
CA VAL A 182 33.61 5.85 13.98
C VAL A 182 33.78 5.13 12.64
N LEU A 183 35.02 4.81 12.26
CA LEU A 183 35.29 4.08 11.01
C LEU A 183 34.82 2.63 11.08
N ILE A 184 34.98 1.96 12.23
CA ILE A 184 34.49 0.60 12.43
C ILE A 184 32.96 0.58 12.37
N THR A 185 32.29 1.52 13.05
CA THR A 185 30.82 1.57 13.06
C THR A 185 30.24 1.89 11.68
N LEU A 186 30.79 2.87 10.96
CA LEU A 186 30.39 3.16 9.57
C LEU A 186 30.72 2.00 8.63
N GLY A 187 31.84 1.30 8.84
CA GLY A 187 32.21 0.10 8.10
C GLY A 187 31.21 -1.05 8.30
N ILE A 188 30.85 -1.34 9.55
CA ILE A 188 29.85 -2.37 9.89
C ILE A 188 28.48 -2.00 9.30
N ILE A 189 28.02 -0.76 9.50
CA ILE A 189 26.74 -0.31 8.94
C ILE A 189 26.77 -0.37 7.41
N GLY A 190 27.87 0.04 6.77
CA GLY A 190 28.03 -0.02 5.31
C GLY A 190 27.96 -1.44 4.77
N VAL A 191 28.65 -2.39 5.42
CA VAL A 191 28.64 -3.81 5.03
C VAL A 191 27.26 -4.43 5.25
N VAL A 192 26.67 -4.23 6.43
CA VAL A 192 25.33 -4.76 6.74
C VAL A 192 24.29 -4.18 5.78
N ALA A 193 24.34 -2.88 5.51
CA ALA A 193 23.42 -2.22 4.59
C ALA A 193 23.63 -2.70 3.15
N ALA A 194 24.87 -2.87 2.69
CA ALA A 194 25.17 -3.43 1.37
C ALA A 194 24.64 -4.87 1.20
N LEU A 195 24.74 -5.69 2.24
CA LEU A 195 24.23 -7.06 2.22
C LEU A 195 22.69 -7.14 2.32
N THR A 196 22.07 -6.22 3.05
CA THR A 196 20.62 -6.29 3.35
C THR A 196 19.74 -5.47 2.41
N MET A 197 20.23 -4.35 1.87
CA MET A 197 19.45 -3.46 0.99
C MET A 197 18.89 -4.19 -0.24
N PRO A 198 19.65 -5.00 -1.01
CA PRO A 198 19.12 -5.64 -2.21
C PRO A 198 17.91 -6.55 -1.91
N SER A 199 18.00 -7.33 -0.83
CA SER A 199 16.92 -8.22 -0.39
C SER A 199 15.70 -7.45 0.10
N LEU A 200 15.92 -6.38 0.88
CA LEU A 200 14.83 -5.53 1.36
C LEU A 200 14.11 -4.82 0.21
N VAL A 201 14.86 -4.27 -0.75
CA VAL A 201 14.30 -3.60 -1.94
C VAL A 201 13.52 -4.60 -2.79
N ALA A 202 14.06 -5.80 -3.02
CA ALA A 202 13.36 -6.84 -3.78
C ALA A 202 12.05 -7.25 -3.08
N LYS A 203 12.07 -7.48 -1.76
CA LYS A 203 10.87 -7.83 -0.98
C LYS A 203 9.84 -6.70 -0.99
N TYR A 204 10.30 -5.46 -0.89
CA TYR A 204 9.42 -4.29 -0.97
C TYR A 204 8.78 -4.15 -2.36
N GLN A 205 9.55 -4.32 -3.44
CA GLN A 205 9.04 -4.29 -4.82
C GLN A 205 7.97 -5.36 -5.05
N ILE A 206 8.21 -6.60 -4.63
CA ILE A 206 7.22 -7.68 -4.73
C ILE A 206 5.93 -7.27 -4.01
N LYS A 207 6.04 -6.69 -2.81
CA LYS A 207 4.85 -6.26 -2.05
C LYS A 207 4.09 -5.11 -2.73
N GLN A 208 4.81 -4.21 -3.39
CA GLN A 208 4.18 -3.16 -4.21
C GLN A 208 3.42 -3.76 -5.38
N TYR A 209 3.99 -4.75 -6.08
CA TYR A 209 3.32 -5.44 -7.19
C TYR A 209 2.10 -6.24 -6.73
N GLU A 210 2.18 -6.97 -5.61
CA GLU A 210 1.00 -7.65 -5.01
C GLU A 210 -0.16 -6.66 -4.78
N THR A 211 0.15 -5.48 -4.24
CA THR A 211 -0.84 -4.44 -3.92
C THR A 211 -1.42 -3.82 -5.19
N ALA A 212 -0.57 -3.44 -6.14
CA ALA A 212 -0.96 -2.84 -7.40
C ALA A 212 -1.82 -3.80 -8.24
N LEU A 213 -1.42 -5.07 -8.32
CA LEU A 213 -2.17 -6.10 -9.04
C LEU A 213 -3.57 -6.32 -8.47
N LYS A 214 -3.68 -6.37 -7.14
CA LYS A 214 -4.97 -6.48 -6.43
C LYS A 214 -5.86 -5.28 -6.70
N GLU A 215 -5.29 -4.08 -6.64
CA GLU A 215 -5.98 -2.83 -6.95
C GLU A 215 -6.51 -2.85 -8.40
N VAL A 216 -5.66 -3.15 -9.37
CA VAL A 216 -6.00 -3.13 -10.80
C VAL A 216 -7.05 -4.19 -11.13
N TYR A 217 -6.91 -5.42 -10.61
CA TYR A 217 -7.94 -6.46 -10.79
C TYR A 217 -9.30 -6.01 -10.24
N SER A 218 -9.30 -5.35 -9.08
CA SER A 218 -10.52 -4.81 -8.46
C SER A 218 -11.13 -3.68 -9.29
N ILE A 219 -10.32 -2.74 -9.76
CA ILE A 219 -10.75 -1.63 -10.63
C ILE A 219 -11.41 -2.18 -11.89
N LEU A 220 -10.77 -3.14 -12.56
CA LEU A 220 -11.28 -3.72 -13.80
C LEU A 220 -12.55 -4.54 -13.57
N SER A 221 -12.53 -5.45 -12.59
CA SER A 221 -13.68 -6.32 -12.30
C SER A 221 -14.91 -5.54 -11.85
N ASN A 222 -14.73 -4.49 -11.06
CA ASN A 222 -15.84 -3.63 -10.63
C ASN A 222 -16.27 -2.67 -11.74
N GLY A 223 -15.33 -2.15 -12.54
CA GLY A 223 -15.66 -1.22 -13.61
C GLY A 223 -16.46 -1.86 -14.74
N PHE A 224 -16.14 -3.08 -15.18
CA PHE A 224 -16.97 -3.76 -16.19
C PHE A 224 -18.38 -4.06 -15.68
N LYS A 225 -18.51 -4.45 -14.41
CA LYS A 225 -19.84 -4.60 -13.79
C LYS A 225 -20.58 -3.27 -13.69
N GLN A 226 -19.88 -2.18 -13.36
CA GLN A 226 -20.46 -0.85 -13.29
C GLN A 226 -20.98 -0.40 -14.65
N VAL A 227 -20.22 -0.63 -15.73
CA VAL A 227 -20.69 -0.35 -17.10
C VAL A 227 -22.01 -1.08 -17.39
N MET A 228 -22.09 -2.38 -17.09
CA MET A 228 -23.30 -3.17 -17.32
C MET A 228 -24.50 -2.59 -16.55
N VAL A 229 -24.27 -2.17 -15.31
CA VAL A 229 -25.30 -1.51 -14.49
C VAL A 229 -25.70 -0.15 -15.06
N ASP A 230 -24.74 0.69 -15.43
CA ASP A 230 -24.96 2.06 -15.94
C ASP A 230 -25.70 2.07 -17.28
N THR A 231 -25.44 1.05 -18.11
CA THR A 231 -26.10 0.87 -19.42
C THR A 231 -27.42 0.09 -19.33
N GLY A 232 -27.73 -0.49 -18.15
CA GLY A 232 -28.91 -1.35 -17.98
C GLY A 232 -28.83 -2.67 -18.75
N CYS A 233 -27.62 -3.11 -19.10
CA CYS A 233 -27.37 -4.29 -19.91
C CYS A 233 -27.01 -5.52 -19.06
N PRO A 234 -27.51 -6.71 -19.41
CA PRO A 234 -27.24 -7.95 -18.68
C PRO A 234 -25.84 -8.52 -18.94
N ASP A 235 -25.18 -8.09 -20.01
CA ASP A 235 -23.87 -8.59 -20.46
C ASP A 235 -23.10 -7.51 -21.24
N LEU A 236 -21.81 -7.76 -21.49
CA LEU A 236 -20.90 -6.83 -22.14
C LEU A 236 -21.21 -6.62 -23.63
N GLU A 237 -21.77 -7.61 -24.31
CA GLU A 237 -22.21 -7.51 -25.69
C GLU A 237 -23.35 -6.49 -25.82
N CYS A 238 -24.35 -6.53 -24.94
CA CYS A 238 -25.42 -5.54 -24.89
C CYS A 238 -24.90 -4.12 -24.67
N THR A 239 -23.82 -3.93 -23.90
CA THR A 239 -23.27 -2.58 -23.64
C THR A 239 -22.78 -1.88 -24.91
N GLY A 240 -22.59 -2.61 -26.02
CA GLY A 240 -22.06 -2.10 -27.27
C GLY A 240 -20.54 -1.87 -27.24
N ILE A 241 -19.86 -2.21 -26.15
CA ILE A 241 -18.39 -2.15 -26.09
C ILE A 241 -17.79 -3.21 -27.01
N PHE A 242 -18.32 -4.43 -26.94
CA PHE A 242 -17.86 -5.57 -27.71
C PHE A 242 -18.97 -6.01 -28.66
N ILE A 243 -18.60 -6.27 -29.91
CA ILE A 243 -19.51 -6.87 -30.89
C ILE A 243 -19.59 -8.39 -30.69
N SER A 244 -20.61 -9.02 -31.26
CA SER A 244 -20.73 -10.48 -31.37
C SER A 244 -19.89 -11.01 -32.53
N ALA A 245 -18.99 -11.96 -32.29
CA ALA A 245 -18.16 -12.61 -33.31
C ALA A 245 -18.76 -13.94 -33.80
N GLY A 246 -19.92 -14.37 -33.29
CA GLY A 246 -20.52 -15.65 -33.65
C GLY A 246 -19.68 -16.85 -33.20
N GLU A 247 -19.47 -17.83 -34.08
CA GLU A 247 -18.69 -19.03 -33.78
C GLU A 247 -17.17 -18.78 -33.89
N GLY A 248 -16.45 -18.98 -32.78
CA GLY A 248 -14.99 -18.89 -32.74
C GLY A 248 -14.43 -17.54 -32.27
N LEU A 249 -13.11 -17.49 -32.12
CA LEU A 249 -12.38 -16.30 -31.68
C LEU A 249 -11.76 -15.60 -32.89
N ILE A 250 -12.03 -14.30 -33.05
CA ILE A 250 -11.47 -13.49 -34.13
C ILE A 250 -10.69 -12.35 -33.48
N ASN A 251 -9.39 -12.25 -33.74
CA ASN A 251 -8.62 -11.10 -33.24
C ASN A 251 -9.08 -9.83 -33.96
N ASN A 252 -9.91 -9.05 -33.27
CA ASN A 252 -10.52 -7.81 -33.76
C ASN A 252 -9.85 -6.58 -33.13
N SER A 253 -8.54 -6.66 -32.87
CA SER A 253 -7.81 -5.58 -32.22
C SER A 253 -7.71 -4.31 -33.08
N SER A 254 -7.86 -4.43 -34.40
CA SER A 254 -7.96 -3.29 -35.33
C SER A 254 -9.39 -2.72 -35.48
N ASP A 255 -10.37 -3.25 -34.73
CA ASP A 255 -11.75 -2.77 -34.79
C ASP A 255 -11.86 -1.35 -34.21
N THR A 256 -12.09 -0.39 -35.10
CA THR A 256 -12.22 1.04 -34.75
C THR A 256 -13.44 1.35 -33.89
N GLU A 257 -14.52 0.57 -34.00
CA GLU A 257 -15.75 0.78 -33.23
C GLU A 257 -15.55 0.33 -31.78
N PHE A 258 -14.96 -0.86 -31.60
CA PHE A 258 -14.47 -1.29 -30.29
C PHE A 258 -13.54 -0.24 -29.65
N GLN A 259 -12.51 0.20 -30.37
CA GLN A 259 -11.53 1.18 -29.87
C GLN A 259 -12.17 2.50 -29.45
N LYS A 260 -13.23 2.93 -30.13
CA LYS A 260 -13.99 4.13 -29.78
C LYS A 260 -14.83 3.90 -28.52
N ASN A 261 -15.55 2.79 -28.45
CA ASN A 261 -16.49 2.53 -27.36
C ASN A 261 -15.75 2.23 -26.05
N ILE A 262 -14.67 1.45 -26.09
CA ILE A 262 -13.84 1.18 -24.92
C ILE A 262 -13.14 2.45 -24.41
N ASP A 263 -12.80 3.40 -25.28
CA ASP A 263 -12.17 4.68 -24.88
C ASP A 263 -13.12 5.59 -24.09
N VAL A 264 -14.41 5.58 -24.44
CA VAL A 264 -15.45 6.27 -23.64
C VAL A 264 -15.54 5.67 -22.24
N VAL A 265 -15.54 4.34 -22.15
CA VAL A 265 -15.60 3.61 -20.88
C VAL A 265 -14.34 3.86 -20.05
N ALA A 266 -13.17 3.83 -20.69
CA ALA A 266 -11.90 4.12 -20.06
C ALA A 266 -11.86 5.50 -19.41
N LYS A 267 -12.39 6.52 -20.10
CA LYS A 267 -12.43 7.89 -19.57
C LYS A 267 -13.46 8.06 -18.46
N ASN A 268 -14.66 7.49 -18.63
CA ASN A 268 -15.78 7.74 -17.72
C ASN A 268 -15.76 6.82 -16.48
N VAL A 269 -15.44 5.55 -16.66
CA VAL A 269 -15.50 4.53 -15.60
C VAL A 269 -14.13 4.33 -14.96
N PHE A 270 -13.10 4.11 -15.79
CA PHE A 270 -11.75 3.82 -15.29
C PHE A 270 -10.91 5.08 -15.00
N LYS A 271 -11.38 6.27 -15.41
CA LYS A 271 -10.73 7.58 -15.18
C LYS A 271 -9.25 7.58 -15.57
N VAL A 272 -8.98 7.10 -16.78
CA VAL A 272 -7.62 6.92 -17.30
C VAL A 272 -6.94 8.27 -17.57
N VAL A 273 -5.61 8.30 -17.42
CA VAL A 273 -4.78 9.49 -17.68
C VAL A 273 -4.44 9.61 -19.17
N LYS A 274 -4.18 8.47 -19.81
CA LYS A 274 -3.83 8.36 -21.24
C LYS A 274 -4.41 7.06 -21.80
N SER A 275 -4.68 7.05 -23.10
CA SER A 275 -5.07 5.86 -23.84
C SER A 275 -4.48 5.88 -25.25
N TYR A 276 -4.26 4.70 -25.81
CA TYR A 276 -3.78 4.48 -27.17
C TYR A 276 -4.62 3.40 -27.86
N LYS A 277 -4.81 3.54 -29.17
CA LYS A 277 -5.69 2.68 -29.98
C LYS A 277 -4.90 2.01 -31.10
N GLY A 278 -5.04 0.70 -31.24
CA GLY A 278 -4.48 -0.09 -32.34
C GLY A 278 -3.04 0.31 -32.69
N ASP A 279 -2.86 0.88 -33.88
CA ASP A 279 -1.56 1.25 -34.45
C ASP A 279 -0.77 2.30 -33.64
N GLU A 280 -1.41 3.03 -32.71
CA GLU A 280 -0.73 3.95 -31.80
C GLU A 280 0.08 3.22 -30.71
N ILE A 281 -0.19 1.93 -30.51
CA ILE A 281 0.42 1.11 -29.47
C ILE A 281 1.77 0.58 -29.98
N THR A 282 2.86 1.09 -29.42
CA THR A 282 4.20 0.57 -29.70
C THR A 282 4.47 -0.72 -28.91
N PRO A 283 4.74 -1.86 -29.56
CA PRO A 283 5.10 -3.09 -28.88
C PRO A 283 6.36 -2.89 -28.03
N ARG A 284 6.34 -3.39 -26.80
CA ARG A 284 7.48 -3.32 -25.87
C ARG A 284 8.07 -4.71 -25.69
N THR A 285 9.39 -4.82 -25.88
CA THR A 285 10.13 -6.05 -25.61
C THR A 285 10.30 -6.24 -24.11
N ILE A 286 9.89 -7.41 -23.61
CA ILE A 286 9.92 -7.78 -22.20
C ILE A 286 10.66 -9.10 -22.04
N LYS A 287 11.08 -9.44 -20.82
CA LYS A 287 11.72 -10.72 -20.54
C LYS A 287 10.71 -11.73 -20.01
N TYR A 288 10.91 -13.01 -20.31
CA TYR A 288 10.22 -14.06 -19.58
C TYR A 288 10.78 -14.21 -18.16
N LEU A 289 9.99 -14.82 -17.28
CA LEU A 289 10.31 -14.95 -15.86
C LEU A 289 11.60 -15.75 -15.61
N LYS A 290 11.81 -16.80 -16.40
CA LYS A 290 13.02 -17.62 -16.40
C LYS A 290 13.36 -18.07 -17.82
N GLY A 291 14.55 -17.67 -18.29
CA GLY A 291 15.07 -17.92 -19.63
C GLY A 291 15.69 -16.66 -20.24
N ASP A 292 16.52 -16.81 -21.28
CA ASP A 292 17.10 -15.69 -22.04
C ASP A 292 16.20 -15.22 -23.20
N THR A 293 15.00 -15.78 -23.29
CA THR A 293 14.01 -15.45 -24.31
C THR A 293 13.21 -14.19 -23.95
N THR A 294 12.81 -13.46 -24.98
CA THR A 294 12.01 -12.23 -24.86
C THR A 294 10.58 -12.47 -25.32
N ALA A 295 9.68 -11.65 -24.81
CA ALA A 295 8.27 -11.59 -25.20
C ALA A 295 7.91 -10.16 -25.61
N GLU A 296 6.68 -9.98 -26.07
CA GLU A 296 6.14 -8.66 -26.42
C GLU A 296 4.93 -8.33 -25.56
N PHE A 297 4.86 -7.08 -25.11
CA PHE A 297 3.70 -6.49 -24.45
C PHE A 297 3.13 -5.40 -25.34
N GLY A 298 1.80 -5.35 -25.48
CA GLY A 298 1.10 -4.35 -26.30
C GLY A 298 0.91 -4.72 -27.77
N GLY A 299 1.77 -5.55 -28.38
CA GLY A 299 1.83 -5.67 -29.85
C GLY A 299 0.59 -6.18 -30.58
N ASN A 300 -0.28 -6.96 -29.93
CA ASN A 300 -1.57 -7.40 -30.49
C ASN A 300 -2.76 -6.79 -29.74
N SER A 301 -2.54 -5.71 -29.01
CA SER A 301 -3.59 -5.07 -28.22
C SER A 301 -4.36 -4.13 -29.11
N GLY A 302 -5.69 -4.18 -29.05
CA GLY A 302 -6.53 -3.21 -29.74
C GLY A 302 -6.62 -1.90 -28.98
N TYR A 303 -6.41 -1.93 -27.67
CA TYR A 303 -6.54 -0.76 -26.82
C TYR A 303 -5.60 -0.84 -25.61
N GLU A 304 -4.98 0.29 -25.27
CA GLU A 304 -4.12 0.43 -24.10
C GLU A 304 -4.55 1.65 -23.28
N MET A 305 -4.55 1.51 -21.96
CA MET A 305 -4.91 2.59 -21.05
C MET A 305 -3.99 2.71 -19.85
N TYR A 306 -3.77 3.93 -19.41
CA TYR A 306 -2.91 4.28 -18.29
C TYR A 306 -3.75 4.69 -17.10
N LEU A 307 -3.69 3.91 -16.03
CA LEU A 307 -4.36 4.20 -14.78
C LEU A 307 -3.60 5.31 -14.01
N PRO A 308 -4.29 6.06 -13.12
CA PRO A 308 -3.65 7.12 -12.33
C PRO A 308 -2.48 6.67 -11.44
N ASN A 309 -2.44 5.39 -11.08
CA ASN A 309 -1.34 4.79 -10.30
C ASN A 309 -0.11 4.44 -11.16
N GLY A 310 -0.15 4.68 -12.46
CA GLY A 310 0.94 4.41 -13.40
C GLY A 310 0.92 3.01 -14.02
N THR A 311 -0.06 2.16 -13.66
CA THR A 311 -0.25 0.85 -14.32
C THR A 311 -0.77 1.04 -15.74
N ILE A 312 -0.21 0.27 -16.67
CA ILE A 312 -0.70 0.16 -18.04
C ILE A 312 -1.57 -1.08 -18.15
N VAL A 313 -2.75 -0.96 -18.77
CA VAL A 313 -3.64 -2.07 -19.06
C VAL A 313 -3.80 -2.17 -20.57
N ALA A 314 -3.50 -3.34 -21.12
CA ALA A 314 -3.61 -3.65 -22.54
C ALA A 314 -4.73 -4.67 -22.77
N PHE A 315 -5.59 -4.37 -23.74
CA PHE A 315 -6.74 -5.17 -24.11
C PHE A 315 -6.61 -5.70 -25.53
N GLN A 316 -6.76 -7.01 -25.67
CA GLN A 316 -6.91 -7.69 -26.95
C GLN A 316 -8.39 -8.00 -27.16
N ASN A 317 -8.95 -7.57 -28.30
CA ASN A 317 -10.37 -7.75 -28.60
C ASN A 317 -10.62 -9.05 -29.37
N PHE A 318 -11.56 -9.87 -28.90
CA PHE A 318 -12.02 -11.08 -29.60
C PHE A 318 -13.50 -11.04 -30.01
N GLY A 319 -14.23 -9.96 -29.73
CA GLY A 319 -15.63 -9.80 -30.14
C GLY A 319 -16.58 -10.83 -29.53
N CYS A 320 -16.57 -11.02 -28.21
CA CYS A 320 -17.47 -11.91 -27.46
C CYS A 320 -17.84 -13.23 -28.16
N GLY A 321 -16.85 -13.90 -28.77
CA GLY A 321 -17.06 -15.09 -29.59
C GLY A 321 -17.26 -16.36 -28.76
N GLU A 322 -18.02 -17.31 -29.30
CA GLU A 322 -18.17 -18.61 -28.66
C GLU A 322 -16.84 -19.39 -28.68
N VAL A 323 -16.44 -19.88 -27.51
CA VAL A 323 -15.26 -20.73 -27.38
C VAL A 323 -15.65 -22.22 -27.51
N PRO A 324 -14.84 -23.06 -28.18
CA PRO A 324 -15.11 -24.49 -28.28
C PRO A 324 -15.35 -25.12 -26.90
N ASN A 325 -16.29 -26.08 -26.82
CA ASN A 325 -16.72 -26.76 -25.59
C ASN A 325 -17.39 -25.82 -24.57
N ASN A 326 -18.52 -25.19 -24.94
CA ASN A 326 -19.18 -24.10 -24.19
C ASN A 326 -20.27 -24.54 -23.17
N GLU A 327 -20.24 -25.76 -22.63
CA GLU A 327 -21.31 -26.20 -21.69
C GLU A 327 -21.04 -25.80 -20.22
N GLY A 328 -20.19 -24.80 -19.98
CA GLY A 328 -19.84 -24.27 -18.66
C GLY A 328 -20.47 -22.90 -18.34
N SER A 329 -20.08 -22.31 -17.20
CA SER A 329 -20.52 -20.97 -16.77
C SER A 329 -19.76 -19.82 -17.44
N LEU A 330 -18.66 -20.13 -18.13
CA LEU A 330 -17.85 -19.19 -18.89
C LEU A 330 -18.25 -19.27 -20.36
N LYS A 331 -19.20 -18.41 -20.74
CA LYS A 331 -19.68 -18.28 -22.11
C LYS A 331 -19.14 -17.01 -22.72
N ASN A 332 -18.81 -17.08 -24.01
CA ASN A 332 -18.47 -15.97 -24.89
C ASN A 332 -17.27 -15.14 -24.39
N LEU A 333 -16.10 -15.35 -24.98
CA LEU A 333 -14.87 -14.65 -24.63
C LEU A 333 -14.79 -13.34 -25.40
N CYS A 334 -14.81 -12.21 -24.68
CA CYS A 334 -14.81 -10.88 -25.27
C CYS A 334 -13.40 -10.34 -25.55
N GLY A 335 -12.42 -10.71 -24.72
CA GLY A 335 -11.06 -10.21 -24.87
C GLY A 335 -10.07 -10.84 -23.90
N PHE A 336 -8.78 -10.61 -24.13
CA PHE A 336 -7.73 -10.84 -23.12
C PHE A 336 -7.25 -9.53 -22.54
N ILE A 337 -6.96 -9.55 -21.25
CA ILE A 337 -6.42 -8.40 -20.51
C ILE A 337 -5.02 -8.75 -20.03
N SER A 338 -4.07 -7.87 -20.32
CA SER A 338 -2.74 -7.91 -19.69
C SER A 338 -2.44 -6.56 -19.05
N VAL A 339 -1.64 -6.58 -17.98
CA VAL A 339 -1.30 -5.39 -17.20
C VAL A 339 0.19 -5.31 -16.99
N ASP A 340 0.72 -4.10 -16.98
CA ASP A 340 2.07 -3.75 -16.60
C ASP A 340 2.02 -2.83 -15.38
N LEU A 341 2.37 -3.39 -14.23
CA LEU A 341 2.29 -2.72 -12.92
C LEU A 341 3.41 -1.69 -12.72
N ASN A 342 4.49 -1.79 -13.49
CA ASN A 342 5.67 -0.94 -13.39
C ASN A 342 5.69 0.15 -14.49
N GLY A 343 4.77 0.04 -15.46
CA GLY A 343 4.59 0.98 -16.54
C GLY A 343 5.84 1.06 -17.43
N GLU A 344 6.24 2.27 -17.81
CA GLU A 344 7.38 2.48 -18.73
C GLU A 344 8.76 2.26 -18.08
N LYS A 345 8.82 1.89 -16.80
CA LYS A 345 10.08 1.69 -16.07
C LYS A 345 10.69 0.32 -16.40
N LEU A 346 11.63 0.29 -17.33
CA LEU A 346 12.37 -0.92 -17.64
C LEU A 346 13.31 -1.36 -16.49
N PRO A 347 13.64 -2.67 -16.36
CA PRO A 347 13.20 -3.79 -17.20
C PRO A 347 11.89 -4.42 -16.71
N ASN A 348 10.97 -4.70 -17.63
CA ASN A 348 9.74 -5.44 -17.33
C ASN A 348 9.90 -6.94 -17.64
N THR A 349 9.32 -7.76 -16.78
CA THR A 349 9.41 -9.21 -16.78
C THR A 349 8.02 -9.83 -16.60
N MET A 350 7.62 -10.67 -17.54
CA MET A 350 6.35 -11.42 -17.49
C MET A 350 6.30 -12.29 -16.23
N GLY A 351 5.20 -12.23 -15.48
CA GLY A 351 5.01 -12.93 -14.21
C GLY A 351 5.68 -12.28 -13.00
N LYS A 352 6.32 -11.10 -13.14
CA LYS A 352 6.88 -10.32 -12.03
C LYS A 352 6.22 -8.96 -11.87
N ASP A 353 6.21 -8.17 -12.95
CA ASP A 353 5.58 -6.84 -13.01
C ASP A 353 4.55 -6.76 -14.14
N ILE A 354 4.65 -7.62 -15.15
CA ILE A 354 3.63 -7.82 -16.17
C ILE A 354 2.84 -9.08 -15.86
N PHE A 355 1.50 -9.00 -15.93
CA PHE A 355 0.60 -10.13 -15.69
C PHE A 355 -0.47 -10.20 -16.78
N ALA A 356 -0.70 -11.39 -17.34
CA ALA A 356 -1.90 -11.68 -18.10
C ALA A 356 -3.02 -12.02 -17.12
N LEU A 357 -4.04 -11.17 -17.04
CA LEU A 357 -5.18 -11.39 -16.13
C LEU A 357 -6.12 -12.49 -16.63
N GLY A 358 -6.00 -12.85 -17.91
CA GLY A 358 -6.81 -13.85 -18.58
C GLY A 358 -8.00 -13.25 -19.33
N GLY A 359 -9.01 -14.09 -19.54
CA GLY A 359 -10.15 -13.80 -20.40
C GLY A 359 -11.20 -12.94 -19.70
N LEU A 360 -11.66 -11.90 -20.41
CA LEU A 360 -12.87 -11.16 -20.08
C LEU A 360 -14.05 -11.83 -20.77
N TYR A 361 -14.98 -12.38 -20.00
CA TYR A 361 -16.16 -13.07 -20.50
C TYR A 361 -17.37 -12.14 -20.57
N ASN A 362 -18.36 -12.48 -21.38
CA ASN A 362 -19.53 -11.65 -21.65
C ASN A 362 -20.31 -11.26 -20.38
N ASN A 363 -20.26 -12.09 -19.34
CA ASN A 363 -20.83 -11.78 -18.02
C ASN A 363 -20.02 -10.77 -17.17
N GLY A 364 -19.02 -10.11 -17.75
CA GLY A 364 -18.16 -9.12 -17.07
C GLY A 364 -17.11 -9.72 -16.13
N ARG A 365 -16.93 -11.05 -16.12
CA ARG A 365 -15.93 -11.70 -15.26
C ARG A 365 -14.58 -11.80 -15.96
N ILE A 366 -13.53 -11.44 -15.23
CA ILE A 366 -12.14 -11.67 -15.61
C ILE A 366 -11.70 -12.98 -14.97
N VAL A 367 -11.32 -13.96 -15.80
CA VAL A 367 -10.91 -15.29 -15.35
C VAL A 367 -9.53 -15.62 -15.92
N PRO A 368 -8.52 -15.88 -15.07
CA PRO A 368 -7.20 -16.28 -15.52
C PRO A 368 -7.27 -17.59 -16.30
N ASN A 369 -6.55 -17.64 -17.43
CA ASN A 369 -6.25 -18.91 -18.09
C ASN A 369 -5.56 -19.81 -17.06
N THR A 370 -5.90 -21.10 -17.02
CA THR A 370 -5.39 -22.10 -16.06
C THR A 370 -5.89 -22.00 -14.62
N SER A 371 -6.69 -20.99 -14.23
CA SER A 371 -7.35 -20.96 -12.92
C SER A 371 -8.28 -22.16 -12.71
N LEU A 372 -8.58 -22.49 -11.45
CA LEU A 372 -9.54 -23.56 -11.13
C LEU A 372 -10.87 -23.42 -11.87
N LEU A 373 -11.43 -22.20 -11.90
CA LEU A 373 -12.70 -21.94 -12.58
C LEU A 373 -12.61 -22.16 -14.09
N TRP A 374 -11.49 -21.73 -14.70
CA TRP A 374 -11.24 -21.96 -16.12
C TRP A 374 -11.07 -23.46 -16.43
N ALA A 375 -10.31 -24.18 -15.60
CA ALA A 375 -10.06 -25.62 -15.75
C ALA A 375 -11.32 -26.49 -15.51
N GLN A 376 -12.19 -26.07 -14.59
CA GLN A 376 -13.49 -26.71 -14.37
C GLN A 376 -14.52 -26.39 -15.45
N SER A 377 -14.33 -25.27 -16.18
CA SER A 377 -15.17 -24.97 -17.33
C SER A 377 -14.78 -25.88 -18.49
N LYS A 378 -15.75 -26.22 -19.36
CA LYS A 378 -15.47 -27.05 -20.54
C LYS A 378 -14.52 -26.38 -21.56
N VAL A 379 -14.21 -25.08 -21.38
CA VAL A 379 -13.19 -24.31 -22.12
C VAL A 379 -11.76 -24.70 -21.70
N GLY A 380 -11.58 -25.17 -20.46
CA GLY A 380 -10.35 -25.78 -19.99
C GLY A 380 -10.16 -27.15 -20.65
N VAL A 381 -9.00 -27.39 -21.23
CA VAL A 381 -8.70 -28.56 -22.05
C VAL A 381 -9.02 -29.89 -21.34
N GLY A 382 -9.79 -30.79 -21.99
CA GLY A 382 -9.77 -32.25 -21.76
C GLY A 382 -10.96 -32.88 -21.00
N LYS A 383 -11.64 -33.86 -21.62
CA LYS A 383 -12.61 -34.72 -20.93
C LYS A 383 -11.86 -35.76 -20.08
N GLY A 384 -12.06 -35.76 -18.77
CA GLY A 384 -11.88 -36.98 -17.95
C GLY A 384 -10.75 -37.02 -16.91
N GLU A 385 -10.01 -35.94 -16.67
CA GLU A 385 -9.04 -35.88 -15.57
C GLU A 385 -9.51 -34.92 -14.45
N ASN A 386 -9.05 -35.15 -13.22
CA ASN A 386 -9.45 -34.39 -12.04
C ASN A 386 -8.76 -33.01 -12.07
N TYR A 387 -9.32 -32.05 -12.81
CA TYR A 387 -8.75 -30.71 -13.10
C TYR A 387 -8.78 -29.71 -11.91
N THR A 388 -8.83 -30.19 -10.66
CA THR A 388 -8.83 -29.31 -9.49
C THR A 388 -7.52 -28.53 -9.29
N ASP A 389 -6.46 -28.87 -10.04
CA ASP A 389 -5.09 -28.44 -9.77
C ASP A 389 -4.25 -28.22 -11.06
N TYR A 390 -4.88 -27.86 -12.19
CA TYR A 390 -4.20 -27.80 -13.50
C TYR A 390 -2.94 -26.91 -13.50
N TRP A 391 -3.03 -25.68 -12.99
CA TRP A 391 -1.84 -24.84 -12.86
C TRP A 391 -0.86 -25.39 -11.83
N ARG A 392 -1.34 -25.99 -10.73
CA ARG A 392 -0.49 -26.52 -9.64
C ARG A 392 0.40 -27.69 -10.06
N ASN A 393 -0.07 -28.48 -11.01
CA ASN A 393 0.64 -29.65 -11.53
C ASN A 393 1.52 -29.35 -12.76
N ASN A 394 1.44 -28.15 -13.32
CA ASN A 394 2.21 -27.78 -14.50
C ASN A 394 3.47 -27.00 -14.12
N SER A 395 4.63 -27.68 -14.19
CA SER A 395 5.95 -27.14 -13.84
C SER A 395 6.42 -26.00 -14.75
N ARG A 396 5.84 -25.86 -15.95
CA ARG A 396 6.16 -24.75 -16.90
C ARG A 396 5.42 -23.45 -16.59
N LEU A 397 4.37 -23.54 -15.78
CA LEU A 397 3.66 -22.37 -15.26
C LEU A 397 4.31 -21.95 -13.94
N CYS A 398 3.87 -20.86 -13.31
CA CYS A 398 4.22 -20.61 -11.90
C CYS A 398 3.57 -21.65 -10.96
N GLY A 399 3.43 -22.89 -11.37
CA GLY A 399 2.52 -23.90 -10.87
C GLY A 399 2.76 -24.37 -9.45
N LYS A 400 4.01 -24.73 -9.15
CA LYS A 400 4.33 -25.48 -7.94
C LYS A 400 4.06 -24.64 -6.68
N PRO A 401 3.01 -24.94 -5.89
CA PRO A 401 2.73 -24.21 -4.67
C PRO A 401 3.92 -24.30 -3.72
N ASN A 402 4.24 -23.21 -3.01
CA ASN A 402 5.33 -23.17 -2.04
C ASN A 402 6.74 -23.48 -2.59
N VAL A 403 6.92 -23.55 -3.91
CA VAL A 403 8.24 -23.63 -4.53
C VAL A 403 8.63 -22.24 -5.02
N SER A 404 9.74 -21.72 -4.48
CA SER A 404 10.40 -20.52 -4.97
C SER A 404 11.06 -20.80 -6.32
N LEU A 405 11.03 -19.84 -7.24
CA LEU A 405 11.73 -19.92 -8.52
C LEU A 405 13.23 -20.16 -8.36
N LYS A 406 13.83 -19.73 -7.24
CA LYS A 406 15.25 -20.00 -6.92
C LYS A 406 15.54 -21.50 -6.82
N ASN A 407 14.55 -22.28 -6.37
CA ASN A 407 14.66 -23.71 -6.13
C ASN A 407 14.03 -24.54 -7.25
N ASP A 408 13.37 -23.92 -8.23
CA ASP A 408 12.78 -24.63 -9.35
C ASP A 408 13.83 -24.90 -10.43
N THR A 409 14.04 -26.18 -10.76
CA THR A 409 15.00 -26.63 -11.79
C THR A 409 14.44 -26.60 -13.20
N THR A 410 13.16 -26.25 -13.39
CA THR A 410 12.52 -26.22 -14.71
C THR A 410 13.20 -25.18 -15.62
N PRO A 411 13.65 -25.55 -16.82
CA PRO A 411 14.54 -24.70 -17.63
C PRO A 411 13.87 -23.44 -18.18
N GLU A 412 12.54 -23.43 -18.37
CA GLU A 412 11.81 -22.28 -18.91
C GLU A 412 10.50 -22.09 -18.15
N ILE A 413 10.32 -20.89 -17.57
CA ILE A 413 9.07 -20.45 -16.94
C ILE A 413 8.71 -19.12 -17.60
N VAL A 414 7.67 -19.16 -18.41
CA VAL A 414 7.25 -18.06 -19.29
C VAL A 414 6.69 -16.90 -18.46
N GLY A 415 5.89 -17.19 -17.43
CA GLY A 415 5.30 -16.16 -16.58
C GLY A 415 3.85 -15.79 -16.93
N GLN A 416 3.36 -16.18 -18.11
CA GLN A 416 2.04 -15.77 -18.64
C GLN A 416 0.88 -16.22 -17.74
N ASP A 417 0.90 -17.45 -17.24
CA ASP A 417 -0.19 -18.00 -16.42
C ASP A 417 0.03 -17.83 -14.90
N CYS A 418 1.01 -17.03 -14.48
CA CYS A 418 1.31 -16.86 -13.06
C CYS A 418 0.20 -16.16 -12.28
N PHE A 419 -0.64 -15.38 -12.97
CA PHE A 419 -1.74 -14.69 -12.33
C PHE A 419 -2.76 -15.64 -11.69
N ALA A 420 -2.97 -16.84 -12.25
CA ALA A 420 -3.86 -17.84 -11.64
C ALA A 420 -3.42 -18.21 -10.22
N ARG A 421 -2.12 -18.49 -10.03
CA ARG A 421 -1.52 -18.74 -8.71
C ARG A 421 -1.71 -17.55 -7.78
N VAL A 422 -1.38 -16.35 -8.27
CA VAL A 422 -1.44 -15.13 -7.47
C VAL A 422 -2.86 -14.85 -7.01
N LEU A 423 -3.85 -14.99 -7.89
CA LEU A 423 -5.25 -14.79 -7.56
C LEU A 423 -5.76 -15.80 -6.52
N GLU A 424 -5.42 -17.09 -6.69
CA GLU A 424 -5.82 -18.15 -5.74
C GLU A 424 -5.07 -18.07 -4.40
N ASN A 425 -3.87 -17.48 -4.39
CA ASN A 425 -3.07 -17.24 -3.19
C ASN A 425 -3.28 -15.83 -2.61
N ASN A 426 -4.50 -15.28 -2.68
CA ASN A 426 -4.86 -13.99 -2.09
C ASN A 426 -3.99 -12.79 -2.55
N PHE A 427 -3.59 -12.79 -3.82
CA PHE A 427 -2.68 -11.82 -4.44
C PHE A 427 -1.24 -11.86 -3.91
N GLU A 428 -0.83 -12.95 -3.26
CA GLU A 428 0.55 -13.14 -2.83
C GLU A 428 1.42 -13.71 -3.97
N ILE A 429 2.55 -13.04 -4.24
CA ILE A 429 3.55 -13.49 -5.21
C ILE A 429 4.65 -14.23 -4.43
N ASP A 430 4.35 -15.46 -4.05
CA ASP A 430 5.19 -16.32 -3.21
C ASP A 430 6.36 -16.96 -3.98
N TYR A 431 6.20 -17.22 -5.28
CA TYR A 431 7.24 -17.84 -6.12
C TYR A 431 8.48 -16.96 -6.35
N LEU A 432 8.44 -15.66 -6.05
CA LEU A 432 9.61 -14.76 -6.12
C LEU A 432 10.33 -14.57 -4.79
N LYS A 433 9.75 -15.05 -3.68
CA LYS A 433 10.35 -14.98 -2.35
C LYS A 433 11.40 -16.09 -2.21
#